data_AF-A0A6G0YFN2-F1
#
_entry.id   AF-A0A6G0YFN2-F1
#
_cell.length_a   1.000
_cell.length_b   1.000
_cell.length_c   1.000
_cell.angle_alpha   90.00
_cell.angle_beta   90.00
_cell.angle_gamma   90.00
#
_symmetry.space_group_name_H-M   'P 1'
#
loop_
_entity.id
_entity.type
_entity.pdbx_description
1 polymer ?
#
loop_
_entity_poly.entity_id
_entity_poly.type
_entity_poly.pdbx_seq_one_letter_code
_entity_poly.pdbx_strand_id
1 'polypeptide(L)'
;MWKNTVRHPFVIYADFESLMVKTEEKKGENTSTIHKHEAKSYGFLVKASDDVPPELLDEYEIPTKTVIYRGDKDHKDVAKHFVEAVFEVALKIEELMKTNIPITMTEDEEKIHQECRVCNLCKRSLAGGEKVRDHDHLTDSHFIISELGYDTQTINVIPNSKEKFISFSKYVSSTFTVRFIDTFRFMASSLSSLAENLISPGLENFRETAKHFVAGDMSLVTRKGVYPYENTDSWERLEDTSLLRKRDFYSTLTETPTESDFEHAKLVWDHFKCETLGEYSDLYLKIDVLLLADVFENFHDVCMRAYNLDAAHYFTAPSLSFDAMLKFTGQKLEMLSDYDMLLMFENGIRGALVQASKRYAKVNNMKTPGYYETKEKSWIVYQDCNNLYGWAMSQYMPYAGFNWLELTLNGMDDMDDTSLV
;
A
#
# COMPACT_ATOMS: atom_id res chain seq x y z
N MET A 1 19.87 1.15 -10.19
CA MET A 1 18.60 0.76 -10.84
C MET A 1 17.59 1.91 -10.97
N TRP A 2 17.81 3.07 -10.36
CA TRP A 2 16.79 4.11 -10.09
C TRP A 2 16.74 5.29 -11.07
N LYS A 3 17.59 5.29 -12.12
CA LYS A 3 17.74 6.49 -12.96
C LYS A 3 16.52 6.76 -13.87
N ASN A 4 15.64 5.77 -14.05
CA ASN A 4 14.59 5.80 -15.09
C ASN A 4 13.23 5.25 -14.61
N THR A 5 12.87 5.34 -13.32
CA THR A 5 11.52 4.92 -12.88
C THR A 5 10.51 6.00 -13.25
N VAL A 6 9.67 5.70 -14.23
CA VAL A 6 8.49 6.49 -14.62
C VAL A 6 7.26 6.01 -13.84
N ARG A 7 6.26 6.89 -13.70
CA ARG A 7 4.99 6.53 -13.06
C ARG A 7 4.35 5.36 -13.82
N HIS A 8 3.85 4.36 -13.11
CA HIS A 8 3.10 3.28 -13.72
C HIS A 8 1.87 3.85 -14.44
N PRO A 9 1.67 3.52 -15.72
CA PRO A 9 0.62 4.13 -16.54
C PRO A 9 -0.77 3.69 -16.12
N PHE A 10 -0.89 2.55 -15.45
CA PHE A 10 -2.13 1.99 -14.95
C PHE A 10 -1.91 1.36 -13.58
N VAL A 11 -2.79 1.68 -12.64
CA VAL A 11 -2.89 1.06 -11.31
C VAL A 11 -4.33 0.64 -11.07
N ILE A 12 -4.56 -0.57 -10.56
CA ILE A 12 -5.90 -1.05 -10.21
C ILE A 12 -6.01 -1.09 -8.69
N TYR A 13 -6.92 -0.29 -8.14
CA TYR A 13 -7.28 -0.31 -6.73
C TYR A 13 -8.45 -1.25 -6.54
N ALA A 14 -8.33 -2.22 -5.64
CA ALA A 14 -9.36 -3.22 -5.44
C ALA A 14 -9.54 -3.55 -3.97
N ASP A 15 -10.77 -3.91 -3.60
CA ASP A 15 -11.11 -4.41 -2.29
C ASP A 15 -12.15 -5.53 -2.40
N PHE A 16 -12.24 -6.34 -1.34
CA PHE A 16 -13.17 -7.45 -1.25
C PHE A 16 -14.01 -7.34 0.00
N GLU A 17 -15.25 -7.77 -0.13
CA GLU A 17 -16.11 -8.00 1.01
C GLU A 17 -16.39 -9.50 1.17
N SER A 18 -16.59 -9.93 2.41
CA SER A 18 -16.80 -11.34 2.75
C SER A 18 -18.02 -11.56 3.64
N LEU A 19 -18.66 -12.72 3.49
CA LEU A 19 -19.56 -13.25 4.50
C LEU A 19 -18.75 -13.77 5.68
N MET A 20 -19.20 -13.46 6.90
CA MET A 20 -18.63 -14.01 8.13
C MET A 20 -19.36 -15.28 8.55
N VAL A 21 -19.05 -16.39 7.89
CA VAL A 21 -19.72 -17.69 8.15
C VAL A 21 -19.25 -18.23 9.50
N LYS A 22 -20.17 -18.36 10.46
CA LYS A 22 -19.86 -18.87 11.81
C LYS A 22 -19.35 -20.31 11.74
N THR A 23 -18.26 -20.58 12.45
CA THR A 23 -17.65 -21.91 12.54
C THR A 23 -17.10 -22.13 13.94
N GLU A 24 -16.88 -23.39 14.32
CA GLU A 24 -16.24 -23.78 15.58
C GLU A 24 -15.08 -24.76 15.30
N GLU A 25 -14.26 -24.44 14.31
CA GLU A 25 -13.12 -25.27 13.94
C GLU A 25 -11.95 -25.05 14.91
N LYS A 26 -11.51 -26.10 15.62
CA LYS A 26 -10.35 -26.03 16.51
C LYS A 26 -9.03 -25.98 15.71
N LYS A 27 -8.27 -24.89 15.89
CA LYS A 27 -6.87 -24.79 15.47
C LYS A 27 -5.95 -25.03 16.67
N GLY A 28 -5.74 -26.31 17.01
CA GLY A 28 -4.93 -26.73 18.14
C GLY A 28 -5.69 -26.76 19.46
N GLU A 29 -4.95 -26.77 20.59
CA GLU A 29 -5.55 -27.00 21.91
C GLU A 29 -6.31 -25.79 22.48
N ASN A 30 -5.83 -24.57 22.23
CA ASN A 30 -6.34 -23.34 22.86
C ASN A 30 -6.95 -22.32 21.88
N THR A 31 -6.97 -22.62 20.57
CA THR A 31 -7.47 -21.68 19.56
C THR A 31 -8.60 -22.33 18.77
N SER A 32 -9.71 -21.62 18.66
CA SER A 32 -10.84 -21.98 17.80
C SER A 32 -11.11 -20.86 16.82
N THR A 33 -11.33 -21.22 15.56
CA THR A 33 -11.82 -20.31 14.53
C THR A 33 -13.30 -20.06 14.80
N ILE A 34 -13.68 -18.79 14.99
CA ILE A 34 -15.08 -18.37 15.25
C ILE A 34 -15.85 -18.04 13.97
N HIS A 35 -15.13 -17.56 12.94
CA HIS A 35 -15.69 -17.19 11.65
C HIS A 35 -14.75 -17.62 10.53
N LYS A 36 -15.33 -18.09 9.43
CA LYS A 36 -14.64 -18.33 8.16
C LYS A 36 -15.11 -17.25 7.19
N HIS A 37 -14.17 -16.56 6.55
CA HIS A 37 -14.48 -15.54 5.56
C HIS A 37 -14.70 -16.20 4.20
N GLU A 38 -15.84 -15.93 3.58
CA GLU A 38 -16.14 -16.34 2.20
C GLU A 38 -16.34 -15.07 1.36
N ALA A 39 -15.50 -14.86 0.34
CA ALA A 39 -15.60 -13.69 -0.52
C ALA A 39 -16.99 -13.64 -1.17
N LYS A 40 -17.69 -12.51 -1.02
CA LYS A 40 -19.05 -12.33 -1.52
C LYS A 40 -19.16 -11.29 -2.62
N SER A 41 -18.28 -10.30 -2.59
CA SER A 41 -18.19 -9.27 -3.61
C SER A 41 -16.77 -8.73 -3.69
N TYR A 42 -16.45 -8.14 -4.84
CA TYR A 42 -15.25 -7.34 -5.03
C TYR A 42 -15.62 -6.03 -5.71
N GLY A 43 -14.79 -5.03 -5.49
CA GLY A 43 -14.82 -3.78 -6.23
C GLY A 43 -13.43 -3.44 -6.73
N PHE A 44 -13.33 -2.86 -7.91
CA PHE A 44 -12.07 -2.27 -8.35
C PHE A 44 -12.25 -0.98 -9.17
N LEU A 45 -11.22 -0.15 -9.16
CA LEU A 45 -11.08 1.06 -9.95
C LEU A 45 -9.78 0.97 -10.76
N VAL A 46 -9.86 1.20 -12.07
CA VAL A 46 -8.68 1.35 -12.93
C VAL A 46 -8.30 2.82 -12.97
N LYS A 47 -7.16 3.19 -12.40
CA LYS A 47 -6.58 4.53 -12.49
C LYS A 47 -5.51 4.53 -13.58
N ALA A 48 -5.79 5.23 -14.67
CA ALA A 48 -4.80 5.57 -15.69
C ALA A 48 -3.99 6.81 -15.27
N SER A 49 -2.75 6.94 -15.75
CA SER A 49 -1.99 8.19 -15.66
C SER A 49 -2.72 9.31 -16.40
N ASP A 50 -2.48 10.55 -15.99
CA ASP A 50 -3.09 11.72 -16.62
C ASP A 50 -2.59 11.91 -18.06
N ASP A 51 -1.46 11.28 -18.42
CA ASP A 51 -0.88 11.25 -19.77
C ASP A 51 -1.59 10.27 -20.71
N VAL A 52 -2.47 9.40 -20.20
CA VAL A 52 -3.26 8.48 -21.03
C VAL A 52 -4.51 9.21 -21.55
N PRO A 53 -4.65 9.39 -22.88
CA PRO A 53 -5.82 10.04 -23.45
C PRO A 53 -7.13 9.32 -23.07
N PRO A 54 -8.14 10.03 -22.53
CA PRO A 54 -9.42 9.43 -22.18
C PRO A 54 -10.12 8.75 -23.36
N GLU A 55 -9.92 9.25 -24.58
CA GLU A 55 -10.52 8.69 -25.80
C GLU A 55 -10.04 7.25 -26.06
N LEU A 56 -8.79 6.93 -25.69
CA LEU A 56 -8.26 5.57 -25.81
C LEU A 56 -8.82 4.65 -24.73
N LEU A 57 -9.09 5.17 -23.53
CA LEU A 57 -9.75 4.38 -22.49
C LEU A 57 -11.14 3.95 -22.97
N ASP A 58 -11.86 4.85 -23.64
CA ASP A 58 -13.16 4.55 -24.23
C ASP A 58 -13.05 3.61 -25.44
N GLU A 59 -12.08 3.82 -26.35
CA GLU A 59 -11.86 2.97 -27.54
C GLU A 59 -11.54 1.52 -27.18
N TYR A 60 -10.68 1.31 -26.18
CA TYR A 60 -10.29 -0.02 -25.69
C TYR A 60 -11.26 -0.56 -24.62
N GLU A 61 -12.35 0.14 -24.34
CA GLU A 61 -13.36 -0.22 -23.34
C GLU A 61 -12.75 -0.52 -21.96
N ILE A 62 -11.77 0.28 -21.54
CA ILE A 62 -11.15 0.19 -20.22
C ILE A 62 -12.06 0.91 -19.22
N PRO A 63 -12.50 0.23 -18.14
CA PRO A 63 -13.48 0.82 -17.24
C PRO A 63 -12.89 1.99 -16.45
N THR A 64 -13.42 3.18 -16.67
CA THR A 64 -13.07 4.40 -15.92
C THR A 64 -13.90 4.58 -14.65
N LYS A 65 -15.02 3.86 -14.54
CA LYS A 65 -15.87 3.81 -13.34
C LYS A 65 -15.52 2.59 -12.48
N THR A 66 -15.92 2.64 -11.21
CA THR A 66 -15.74 1.52 -10.28
C THR A 66 -16.56 0.34 -10.78
N VAL A 67 -15.90 -0.80 -10.95
CA VAL A 67 -16.54 -2.07 -11.26
C VAL A 67 -16.84 -2.76 -9.94
N ILE A 68 -18.12 -3.06 -9.70
CA ILE A 68 -18.57 -3.83 -8.53
C ILE A 68 -19.18 -5.13 -9.03
N TYR A 69 -18.75 -6.24 -8.43
CA TYR A 69 -19.35 -7.54 -8.66
C TYR A 69 -19.74 -8.15 -7.32
N ARG A 70 -20.99 -8.59 -7.21
CA ARG A 70 -21.50 -9.38 -6.10
C ARG A 70 -21.92 -10.74 -6.61
N GLY A 71 -21.41 -11.79 -5.99
CA GLY A 71 -21.84 -13.15 -6.28
C GLY A 71 -23.24 -13.44 -5.73
N ASP A 72 -23.63 -14.69 -5.80
CA ASP A 72 -24.86 -15.19 -5.19
C ASP A 72 -24.68 -16.64 -4.71
N LYS A 73 -25.78 -17.29 -4.31
CA LYS A 73 -25.74 -18.68 -3.84
C LYS A 73 -25.28 -19.67 -4.90
N ASP A 74 -25.45 -19.36 -6.17
CA ASP A 74 -25.13 -20.23 -7.30
C ASP A 74 -23.74 -19.88 -7.89
N HIS A 75 -23.25 -18.65 -7.69
CA HIS A 75 -21.98 -18.12 -8.20
C HIS A 75 -21.05 -17.67 -7.06
N LYS A 76 -20.54 -18.64 -6.29
CA LYS A 76 -19.71 -18.38 -5.08
C LYS A 76 -18.23 -18.14 -5.36
N ASP A 77 -17.74 -18.40 -6.58
CA ASP A 77 -16.32 -18.28 -6.94
C ASP A 77 -15.89 -16.82 -7.21
N VAL A 78 -16.22 -15.91 -6.29
CA VAL A 78 -16.00 -14.45 -6.42
C VAL A 78 -14.53 -14.10 -6.65
N ALA A 79 -13.61 -14.75 -5.94
CA ALA A 79 -12.18 -14.51 -6.10
C ALA A 79 -11.64 -14.95 -7.47
N LYS A 80 -12.20 -16.03 -8.04
CA LYS A 80 -11.85 -16.48 -9.39
C LYS A 80 -12.36 -15.47 -10.42
N HIS A 81 -13.62 -15.05 -10.29
CA HIS A 81 -14.22 -14.04 -11.15
C HIS A 81 -13.46 -12.70 -11.10
N PHE A 82 -12.94 -12.30 -9.93
CA PHE A 82 -12.07 -11.13 -9.81
C PHE A 82 -10.79 -11.26 -10.65
N VAL A 83 -10.09 -12.40 -10.54
CA VAL A 83 -8.85 -12.63 -11.30
C VAL A 83 -9.13 -12.62 -12.80
N GLU A 84 -10.26 -13.17 -13.23
CA GLU A 84 -10.69 -13.15 -14.63
C GLU A 84 -10.97 -11.70 -15.09
N ALA A 85 -11.75 -10.92 -14.34
CA ALA A 85 -12.07 -9.54 -14.66
C ALA A 85 -10.82 -8.63 -14.73
N VAL A 86 -9.90 -8.74 -13.75
CA VAL A 86 -8.64 -8.00 -13.78
C VAL A 86 -7.79 -8.40 -14.98
N PHE A 87 -7.81 -9.67 -15.38
CA PHE A 87 -7.05 -10.15 -16.53
C PHE A 87 -7.63 -9.66 -17.86
N GLU A 88 -8.95 -9.59 -17.99
CA GLU A 88 -9.62 -8.98 -19.15
C GLU A 88 -9.25 -7.49 -19.29
N VAL A 89 -9.26 -6.74 -18.19
CA VAL A 89 -8.79 -5.35 -18.17
C VAL A 89 -7.31 -5.27 -18.55
N ALA A 90 -6.48 -6.16 -18.04
CA ALA A 90 -5.05 -6.18 -18.34
C ALA A 90 -4.75 -6.48 -19.82
N LEU A 91 -5.54 -7.33 -20.48
CA LEU A 91 -5.45 -7.57 -21.92
C LEU A 91 -5.79 -6.30 -22.71
N LYS A 92 -6.87 -5.60 -22.34
CA LYS A 92 -7.25 -4.32 -22.95
C LYS A 92 -6.17 -3.25 -22.79
N ILE A 93 -5.59 -3.16 -21.60
CA ILE A 93 -4.45 -2.27 -21.32
C ILE A 93 -3.25 -2.68 -22.19
N GLU A 94 -2.91 -3.96 -22.28
CA GLU A 94 -1.77 -4.41 -23.11
C GLU A 94 -1.96 -4.02 -24.59
N GLU A 95 -3.17 -4.13 -25.12
CA GLU A 95 -3.50 -3.69 -26.48
C GLU A 95 -3.39 -2.17 -26.65
N LEU A 96 -3.93 -1.39 -25.70
CA LEU A 96 -3.78 0.07 -25.69
C LEU A 96 -2.30 0.47 -25.70
N MET A 97 -1.49 -0.19 -24.87
CA MET A 97 -0.06 0.10 -24.72
C MET A 97 0.76 -0.24 -25.98
N LYS A 98 0.23 -1.05 -26.90
CA LYS A 98 0.84 -1.34 -28.22
C LYS A 98 0.47 -0.31 -29.29
N THR A 99 -0.40 0.65 -28.96
CA THR A 99 -0.94 1.61 -29.92
C THR A 99 -0.03 2.81 -30.08
N ASN A 100 0.50 2.99 -31.28
CA ASN A 100 1.35 4.12 -31.61
C ASN A 100 0.50 5.35 -31.95
N ILE A 101 0.50 6.34 -31.06
CA ILE A 101 -0.15 7.63 -31.28
C ILE A 101 0.84 8.59 -31.96
N PRO A 102 0.43 9.38 -32.97
CA PRO A 102 1.29 10.40 -33.56
C PRO A 102 1.73 11.48 -32.56
N ILE A 103 3.03 11.78 -32.54
CA ILE A 103 3.61 12.87 -31.72
C ILE A 103 2.98 14.20 -32.12
N THR A 104 2.30 14.86 -31.17
CA THR A 104 1.78 16.23 -31.35
C THR A 104 2.64 17.20 -30.55
N MET A 105 3.46 18.01 -31.22
CA MET A 105 4.33 19.00 -30.59
C MET A 105 3.86 20.42 -30.88
N THR A 106 3.96 21.30 -29.88
CA THR A 106 3.84 22.74 -30.06
C THR A 106 5.09 23.32 -30.73
N GLU A 107 4.98 24.52 -31.32
CA GLU A 107 6.12 25.20 -31.95
C GLU A 107 7.28 25.44 -30.96
N ASP A 108 6.96 25.73 -29.70
CA ASP A 108 7.94 25.94 -28.64
C ASP A 108 8.67 24.65 -28.26
N GLU A 109 7.96 23.52 -28.16
CA GLU A 109 8.57 22.21 -27.90
C GLU A 109 9.47 21.75 -29.05
N GLU A 110 9.07 22.00 -30.29
CA GLU A 110 9.90 21.69 -31.47
C GLU A 110 11.19 22.51 -31.44
N LYS A 111 11.09 23.80 -31.06
CA LYS A 111 12.24 24.67 -30.89
C LYS A 111 13.17 24.19 -29.76
N ILE A 112 12.61 23.83 -28.60
CA ILE A 112 13.38 23.28 -27.47
C ILE A 112 14.11 22.00 -27.88
N HIS A 113 13.44 21.11 -28.61
CA HIS A 113 14.04 19.88 -29.14
C HIS A 113 15.21 20.18 -30.10
N GLN A 114 15.01 21.12 -31.04
CA GLN A 114 16.05 21.51 -31.99
C GLN A 114 17.25 22.21 -31.33
N GLU A 115 17.05 22.95 -30.26
CA GLU A 115 18.12 23.64 -29.53
C GLU A 115 18.83 22.73 -28.52
N CYS A 116 18.22 21.61 -28.10
CA CYS A 116 18.77 20.70 -27.12
C CYS A 116 20.10 20.06 -27.56
N ARG A 117 21.15 20.22 -26.75
CA ARG A 117 22.51 19.68 -27.01
C ARG A 117 22.94 18.59 -26.03
N VAL A 118 22.10 18.29 -25.04
CA VAL A 118 22.39 17.34 -23.96
C VAL A 118 21.17 16.47 -23.75
N CYS A 119 21.35 15.15 -23.68
CA CYS A 119 20.24 14.22 -23.44
C CYS A 119 19.57 14.50 -22.08
N ASN A 120 18.25 14.66 -22.07
CA ASN A 120 17.50 14.95 -20.84
C ASN A 120 17.52 13.80 -19.83
N LEU A 121 17.64 12.55 -20.29
CA LEU A 121 17.71 11.35 -19.44
C LEU A 121 19.13 11.09 -18.92
N CYS A 122 20.09 10.85 -19.82
CA CYS A 122 21.43 10.40 -19.43
C CYS A 122 22.44 11.54 -19.19
N LYS A 123 22.05 12.80 -19.45
CA LYS A 123 22.87 14.02 -19.30
C LYS A 123 24.18 14.04 -20.11
N ARG A 124 24.26 13.22 -21.16
CA ARG A 124 25.41 13.18 -22.09
C ARG A 124 25.22 14.14 -23.26
N SER A 125 26.32 14.60 -23.85
CA SER A 125 26.32 15.44 -25.04
C SER A 125 25.68 14.71 -26.23
N LEU A 126 24.83 15.43 -26.98
CA LEU A 126 24.23 14.99 -28.24
C LEU A 126 25.05 15.43 -29.46
N ALA A 127 26.23 16.01 -29.27
CA ALA A 127 27.07 16.51 -30.36
C ALA A 127 27.51 15.36 -31.29
N GLY A 128 27.01 15.38 -32.54
CA GLY A 128 27.36 14.40 -33.58
C GLY A 128 26.48 13.14 -33.65
N GLY A 129 25.43 13.03 -32.84
CA GLY A 129 24.43 11.95 -32.90
C GLY A 129 23.07 12.41 -33.44
N GLU A 130 22.22 11.46 -33.82
CA GLU A 130 20.82 11.74 -34.18
C GLU A 130 20.02 12.14 -32.92
N LYS A 131 19.26 13.24 -33.02
CA LYS A 131 18.32 13.62 -31.97
C LYS A 131 17.07 12.78 -32.13
N VAL A 132 16.83 11.92 -31.16
CA VAL A 132 15.58 11.16 -31.07
C VAL A 132 14.56 11.97 -30.30
N ARG A 133 13.32 12.02 -30.82
CA ARG A 133 12.17 12.55 -30.09
C ARG A 133 11.74 11.45 -29.13
N ASP A 134 11.93 11.70 -27.84
CA ASP A 134 11.33 10.87 -26.80
C ASP A 134 9.85 11.25 -26.74
N HIS A 135 9.00 10.41 -27.30
CA HIS A 135 7.56 10.53 -27.12
C HIS A 135 7.21 9.59 -25.98
N ASP A 136 6.58 10.11 -24.93
CA ASP A 136 6.03 9.28 -23.87
C ASP A 136 4.99 8.34 -24.47
N HIS A 137 5.45 7.14 -24.83
CA HIS A 137 4.63 6.08 -25.40
C HIS A 137 4.23 5.08 -24.32
N LEU A 138 4.18 5.45 -23.02
CA LEU A 138 3.91 4.53 -21.91
C LEU A 138 4.85 3.29 -21.87
N THR A 139 5.82 3.15 -22.79
CA THR A 139 6.79 2.08 -22.98
C THR A 139 7.93 2.53 -23.92
N ASP A 140 8.99 3.15 -23.38
CA ASP A 140 10.33 2.99 -23.99
C ASP A 140 11.13 1.89 -23.26
N SER A 141 10.50 0.71 -23.17
CA SER A 141 11.10 -0.54 -22.66
C SER A 141 11.44 -1.52 -23.78
N HIS A 142 11.15 -1.18 -25.03
CA HIS A 142 11.25 -2.12 -26.15
C HIS A 142 12.70 -2.53 -26.49
N PHE A 143 13.71 -1.83 -25.94
CA PHE A 143 15.13 -2.15 -26.13
C PHE A 143 15.77 -3.05 -25.05
N ILE A 144 15.03 -3.53 -24.04
CA ILE A 144 15.56 -4.48 -23.02
C ILE A 144 14.84 -5.84 -23.04
N ILE A 145 13.80 -6.01 -23.86
CA ILE A 145 12.92 -7.19 -23.84
C ILE A 145 13.37 -8.31 -24.80
N SER A 146 14.47 -8.14 -25.54
CA SER A 146 15.02 -9.21 -26.40
C SER A 146 15.99 -10.17 -25.71
N GLU A 147 16.23 -10.07 -24.39
CA GLU A 147 17.27 -10.88 -23.71
C GLU A 147 16.84 -11.81 -22.58
N LEU A 148 15.54 -12.08 -22.40
CA LEU A 148 15.13 -13.11 -21.44
C LEU A 148 14.02 -13.98 -22.01
N GLY A 149 14.46 -15.06 -22.67
CA GLY A 149 13.63 -16.16 -23.11
C GLY A 149 13.38 -17.21 -22.00
N TYR A 150 12.14 -17.73 -22.03
CA TYR A 150 11.62 -18.98 -21.46
C TYR A 150 11.65 -19.19 -19.94
N ASP A 151 10.47 -19.21 -19.30
CA ASP A 151 9.84 -20.46 -18.82
C ASP A 151 8.39 -20.19 -18.39
N THR A 152 7.46 -21.05 -18.80
CA THR A 152 6.04 -20.95 -18.47
C THR A 152 5.77 -21.52 -17.08
N GLN A 153 5.78 -20.65 -16.07
CA GLN A 153 4.89 -20.81 -14.91
C GLN A 153 4.07 -19.53 -14.78
N THR A 154 2.76 -19.66 -14.98
CA THR A 154 1.80 -18.56 -15.17
C THR A 154 1.66 -17.61 -13.97
N ILE A 155 2.29 -17.92 -12.83
CA ILE A 155 2.20 -17.13 -11.59
C ILE A 155 3.57 -17.11 -10.90
N ASN A 156 4.05 -15.92 -10.54
CA ASN A 156 5.22 -15.72 -9.67
C ASN A 156 4.73 -15.27 -8.29
N VAL A 157 5.29 -15.81 -7.20
CA VAL A 157 4.86 -15.54 -5.83
C VAL A 157 6.07 -15.18 -4.98
N ILE A 158 5.95 -14.11 -4.20
CA ILE A 158 6.94 -13.71 -3.20
C ILE A 158 6.40 -14.09 -1.82
N PRO A 159 6.78 -15.26 -1.25
CA PRO A 159 6.33 -15.66 0.07
C PRO A 159 7.01 -14.84 1.18
N ASN A 160 6.25 -14.49 2.22
CA ASN A 160 6.76 -13.93 3.48
C ASN A 160 6.86 -15.05 4.54
N SER A 161 5.83 -15.88 4.63
CA SER A 161 5.79 -17.09 5.45
C SER A 161 5.03 -18.19 4.72
N LYS A 162 4.88 -19.37 5.36
CA LYS A 162 4.07 -20.48 4.80
C LYS A 162 2.61 -20.10 4.51
N GLU A 163 2.09 -19.03 5.14
CA GLU A 163 0.68 -18.62 5.05
C GLU A 163 0.51 -17.17 4.60
N LYS A 164 1.59 -16.40 4.43
CA LYS A 164 1.54 -14.97 4.07
C LYS A 164 2.42 -14.72 2.85
N PHE A 165 1.87 -14.02 1.86
CA PHE A 165 2.58 -13.60 0.66
C PHE A 165 2.79 -12.09 0.68
N ILE A 166 3.95 -11.62 0.22
CA ILE A 166 4.23 -10.18 0.03
C ILE A 166 3.51 -9.70 -1.23
N SER A 167 3.56 -10.49 -2.30
CA SER A 167 2.93 -10.20 -3.58
C SER A 167 2.83 -11.47 -4.41
N PHE A 168 1.91 -11.48 -5.37
CA PHE A 168 1.89 -12.42 -6.47
C PHE A 168 1.75 -11.66 -7.78
N SER A 169 2.30 -12.23 -8.85
CA SER A 169 2.27 -11.67 -10.19
C SER A 169 1.80 -12.72 -11.18
N LYS A 170 1.00 -12.33 -12.17
CA LYS A 170 0.49 -13.19 -13.23
C LYS A 170 0.89 -12.62 -14.58
N TYR A 171 1.53 -13.45 -15.40
CA TYR A 171 1.86 -13.08 -16.77
C TYR A 171 0.59 -13.05 -17.61
N VAL A 172 0.35 -11.93 -18.30
CA VAL A 172 -0.70 -11.77 -19.30
C VAL A 172 -0.17 -12.20 -20.66
N SER A 173 1.06 -11.79 -20.96
CA SER A 173 1.84 -12.21 -22.11
C SER A 173 3.31 -12.39 -21.70
N SER A 174 4.19 -12.74 -22.65
CA SER A 174 5.63 -12.82 -22.41
C SER A 174 6.26 -11.49 -21.99
N THR A 175 5.55 -10.37 -22.20
CA THR A 175 6.07 -9.01 -21.97
C THR A 175 5.20 -8.18 -21.02
N PHE A 176 4.02 -8.67 -20.63
CA PHE A 176 3.08 -7.95 -19.79
C PHE A 176 2.71 -8.77 -18.55
N THR A 177 2.79 -8.16 -17.38
CA THR A 177 2.55 -8.81 -16.09
C THR A 177 1.67 -7.96 -15.20
N VAL A 178 0.67 -8.57 -14.60
CA VAL A 178 -0.12 -7.95 -13.51
C VAL A 178 0.52 -8.33 -12.20
N ARG A 179 0.78 -7.34 -11.34
CA ARG A 179 1.34 -7.52 -9.99
C ARG A 179 0.33 -7.08 -8.95
N PHE A 180 0.04 -7.96 -7.98
CA PHE A 180 -0.84 -7.66 -6.86
C PHE A 180 -0.03 -7.21 -5.66
N ILE A 181 -0.36 -6.05 -5.10
CA ILE A 181 0.38 -5.40 -4.03
C ILE A 181 -0.56 -5.18 -2.85
N ASP A 182 -0.09 -5.49 -1.63
CA ASP A 182 -0.80 -5.22 -0.38
C ASP A 182 -0.52 -3.77 0.08
N THR A 183 -1.49 -2.87 -0.06
CA THR A 183 -1.37 -1.45 0.31
C THR A 183 -1.09 -1.26 1.81
N PHE A 184 -1.45 -2.22 2.66
CA PHE A 184 -1.12 -2.19 4.09
C PHE A 184 0.39 -2.32 4.36
N ARG A 185 1.17 -2.84 3.39
CA ARG A 185 2.64 -2.87 3.46
C ARG A 185 3.29 -1.50 3.24
N PHE A 186 2.50 -0.52 2.78
CA PHE A 186 2.91 0.87 2.65
C PHE A 186 2.34 1.73 3.76
N MET A 187 1.07 1.55 4.10
CA MET A 187 0.34 2.33 5.08
C MET A 187 -0.32 1.40 6.10
N ALA A 188 0.43 1.06 7.15
CA ALA A 188 0.02 0.11 8.19
C ALA A 188 -0.97 0.74 9.20
N SER A 189 -2.11 1.24 8.70
CA SER A 189 -3.21 1.82 9.47
C SER A 189 -4.55 1.43 8.85
N SER A 190 -5.65 1.61 9.59
CA SER A 190 -6.99 1.35 9.05
C SER A 190 -7.36 2.34 7.95
N LEU A 191 -8.15 1.91 6.96
CA LEU A 191 -8.65 2.80 5.91
C LEU A 191 -9.42 3.98 6.50
N SER A 192 -10.16 3.80 7.60
CA SER A 192 -10.84 4.89 8.32
C SER A 192 -9.86 5.98 8.77
N SER A 193 -8.78 5.60 9.44
CA SER A 193 -7.77 6.53 9.94
C SER A 193 -7.02 7.22 8.79
N LEU A 194 -6.75 6.48 7.70
CA LEU A 194 -6.10 7.03 6.52
C LEU A 194 -6.99 8.03 5.77
N ALA A 195 -8.28 7.73 5.60
CA ALA A 195 -9.25 8.65 5.03
C ALA A 195 -9.42 9.91 5.88
N GLU A 196 -9.48 9.77 7.22
CA GLU A 196 -9.55 10.92 8.13
C GLU A 196 -8.34 11.87 7.98
N ASN A 197 -7.15 11.31 7.73
CA ASN A 197 -5.94 12.12 7.50
C ASN A 197 -5.94 12.88 6.16
N LEU A 198 -6.79 12.50 5.20
CA LEU A 198 -6.95 13.22 3.94
C LEU A 198 -7.89 14.43 4.05
N ILE A 199 -8.67 14.55 5.12
CA ILE A 199 -9.68 15.60 5.25
C ILE A 199 -9.04 16.99 5.22
N SER A 200 -9.43 17.76 4.22
CA SER A 200 -9.09 19.17 4.03
C SER A 200 -10.38 20.00 3.90
N PRO A 201 -10.33 21.33 4.12
CA PRO A 201 -11.53 22.17 4.03
C PRO A 201 -12.30 22.08 2.69
N GLY A 202 -11.60 21.79 1.59
CA GLY A 202 -12.18 21.63 0.25
C GLY A 202 -12.34 20.19 -0.22
N LEU A 203 -11.95 19.20 0.61
CA LEU A 203 -11.90 17.77 0.23
C LEU A 203 -11.09 17.49 -1.04
N GLU A 204 -10.13 18.34 -1.38
CA GLU A 204 -9.31 18.28 -2.60
C GLU A 204 -8.44 17.02 -2.70
N ASN A 205 -8.20 16.34 -1.58
CA ASN A 205 -7.48 15.07 -1.54
C ASN A 205 -8.35 13.87 -1.95
N PHE A 206 -9.67 14.03 -2.07
CA PHE A 206 -10.61 12.97 -2.47
C PHE A 206 -10.96 13.04 -3.96
N ARG A 207 -9.93 13.00 -4.81
CA ARG A 207 -10.02 13.26 -6.26
C ARG A 207 -10.76 12.16 -7.00
N GLU A 208 -10.51 10.91 -6.66
CA GLU A 208 -11.17 9.76 -7.26
C GLU A 208 -12.60 9.65 -6.73
N THR A 209 -12.82 9.82 -5.42
CA THR A 209 -14.18 9.83 -4.85
C THR A 209 -15.07 10.91 -5.51
N ALA A 210 -14.55 12.12 -5.72
CA ALA A 210 -15.29 13.23 -6.33
C ALA A 210 -15.69 13.01 -7.79
N LYS A 211 -15.05 12.08 -8.52
CA LYS A 211 -15.47 11.71 -9.89
C LYS A 211 -16.71 10.80 -9.90
N HIS A 212 -17.03 10.15 -8.77
CA HIS A 212 -18.07 9.11 -8.68
C HIS A 212 -19.29 9.54 -7.88
N PHE A 213 -19.22 10.68 -7.21
CA PHE A 213 -20.26 11.23 -6.35
C PHE A 213 -20.42 12.74 -6.57
N VAL A 214 -21.63 13.25 -6.37
CA VAL A 214 -21.86 14.70 -6.49
C VAL A 214 -21.36 15.42 -5.23
N ALA A 215 -21.10 16.72 -5.35
CA ALA A 215 -20.58 17.52 -4.24
C ALA A 215 -21.41 17.43 -2.94
N GLY A 216 -22.74 17.27 -3.05
CA GLY A 216 -23.64 17.11 -1.91
C GLY A 216 -23.46 15.80 -1.14
N ASP A 217 -22.89 14.78 -1.77
CA ASP A 217 -22.70 13.44 -1.19
C ASP A 217 -21.35 13.33 -0.46
N MET A 218 -20.40 14.24 -0.73
CA MET A 218 -19.00 14.11 -0.30
C MET A 218 -18.86 13.90 1.21
N SER A 219 -19.66 14.61 2.03
CA SER A 219 -19.64 14.44 3.49
C SER A 219 -20.03 13.03 3.97
N LEU A 220 -20.73 12.25 3.13
CA LEU A 220 -21.13 10.88 3.41
C LEU A 220 -20.12 9.84 2.91
N VAL A 221 -19.30 10.19 1.91
CA VAL A 221 -18.43 9.23 1.20
C VAL A 221 -16.94 9.46 1.42
N THR A 222 -16.53 10.54 2.10
CA THR A 222 -15.12 10.78 2.48
C THR A 222 -14.73 10.19 3.84
N ARG A 223 -15.63 9.43 4.45
CA ARG A 223 -15.39 8.65 5.67
C ARG A 223 -15.65 7.18 5.34
N LYS A 224 -14.86 6.27 5.92
CA LYS A 224 -15.16 4.84 5.85
C LYS A 224 -16.57 4.58 6.40
N GLY A 225 -17.37 3.84 5.64
CA GLY A 225 -18.73 3.48 6.03
C GLY A 225 -18.76 2.58 7.28
N VAL A 226 -19.96 2.21 7.72
CA VAL A 226 -20.16 1.30 8.85
C VAL A 226 -20.94 0.10 8.35
N TYR A 227 -20.40 -1.11 8.50
CA TYR A 227 -20.98 -2.32 7.91
C TYR A 227 -21.29 -3.40 8.97
N PRO A 228 -22.45 -4.07 8.92
CA PRO A 228 -22.85 -5.07 9.92
C PRO A 228 -22.23 -6.45 9.60
N TYR A 229 -20.91 -6.57 9.78
CA TYR A 229 -20.14 -7.77 9.39
C TYR A 229 -20.64 -9.07 10.05
N GLU A 230 -20.87 -9.08 11.37
CA GLU A 230 -21.29 -10.30 12.10
C GLU A 230 -22.70 -10.76 11.74
N ASN A 231 -23.55 -9.83 11.30
CA ASN A 231 -24.90 -10.12 10.85
C ASN A 231 -24.95 -10.53 9.37
N THR A 232 -23.92 -10.22 8.60
CA THR A 232 -23.80 -10.60 7.18
C THR A 232 -23.11 -11.96 7.07
N ASP A 233 -23.76 -13.00 7.61
CA ASP A 233 -23.23 -14.37 7.70
C ASP A 233 -23.75 -15.32 6.60
N SER A 234 -24.68 -14.86 5.75
CA SER A 234 -25.23 -15.66 4.64
C SER A 234 -25.66 -14.80 3.44
N TRP A 235 -25.87 -15.44 2.29
CA TRP A 235 -26.35 -14.77 1.08
C TRP A 235 -27.77 -14.23 1.22
N GLU A 236 -28.64 -14.93 1.96
CA GLU A 236 -30.01 -14.50 2.23
C GLU A 236 -30.08 -13.15 2.94
N ARG A 237 -29.10 -12.86 3.80
CA ARG A 237 -29.02 -11.58 4.51
C ARG A 237 -28.89 -10.39 3.58
N LEU A 238 -28.30 -10.58 2.40
CA LEU A 238 -28.14 -9.51 1.42
C LEU A 238 -29.49 -9.09 0.82
N GLU A 239 -30.52 -9.92 0.90
CA GLU A 239 -31.88 -9.62 0.45
C GLU A 239 -32.72 -8.90 1.53
N ASP A 240 -32.17 -8.67 2.74
CA ASP A 240 -32.90 -7.99 3.82
C ASP A 240 -33.24 -6.55 3.38
N THR A 241 -34.55 -6.23 3.32
CA THR A 241 -35.06 -4.96 2.74
C THR A 241 -35.17 -3.80 3.73
N SER A 242 -34.59 -3.96 4.92
CA SER A 242 -34.61 -2.93 5.96
C SER A 242 -33.24 -2.83 6.57
N LEU A 243 -32.77 -1.61 6.78
CA LEU A 243 -31.56 -1.39 7.56
C LEU A 243 -31.71 -2.08 8.93
N LEU A 244 -30.70 -2.86 9.28
CA LEU A 244 -30.69 -3.65 10.51
C LEU A 244 -30.76 -2.75 11.76
N ARG A 245 -31.09 -3.35 12.91
CA ARG A 245 -31.17 -2.59 14.17
C ARG A 245 -29.76 -2.25 14.63
N LYS A 246 -29.60 -1.21 15.45
CA LYS A 246 -28.29 -0.84 16.02
C LYS A 246 -27.48 -2.01 16.61
N ARG A 247 -28.14 -2.93 17.30
CA ARG A 247 -27.52 -4.13 17.88
C ARG A 247 -26.86 -5.06 16.86
N ASP A 248 -27.35 -5.04 15.62
CA ASP A 248 -26.92 -5.90 14.52
C ASP A 248 -25.66 -5.36 13.83
N PHE A 249 -25.25 -4.14 14.17
CA PHE A 249 -23.96 -3.58 13.74
C PHE A 249 -22.83 -3.89 14.73
N TYR A 250 -23.17 -4.45 15.90
CA TYR A 250 -22.20 -4.71 16.97
C TYR A 250 -21.10 -5.68 16.51
N SER A 251 -19.85 -5.29 16.69
CA SER A 251 -18.68 -6.12 16.49
C SER A 251 -18.09 -6.50 17.85
N THR A 252 -18.03 -7.79 18.11
CA THR A 252 -17.36 -8.37 19.28
C THR A 252 -15.86 -8.11 19.29
N LEU A 253 -15.24 -7.87 18.13
CA LEU A 253 -13.81 -7.62 18.01
C LEU A 253 -13.42 -6.19 18.43
N THR A 254 -14.23 -5.21 18.05
CA THR A 254 -13.95 -3.79 18.26
C THR A 254 -14.82 -3.14 19.33
N GLU A 255 -15.83 -3.85 19.85
CA GLU A 255 -16.84 -3.33 20.79
C GLU A 255 -17.57 -2.07 20.27
N THR A 256 -17.61 -1.90 18.95
CA THR A 256 -18.33 -0.84 18.20
C THR A 256 -19.61 -1.43 17.60
N PRO A 257 -20.61 -0.64 17.14
CA PRO A 257 -20.59 0.76 16.75
C PRO A 257 -20.87 1.72 17.90
N THR A 258 -20.38 2.96 17.75
CA THR A 258 -20.88 4.08 18.55
C THR A 258 -22.28 4.49 18.07
N GLU A 259 -23.03 5.30 18.85
CA GLU A 259 -24.30 5.88 18.39
C GLU A 259 -24.13 6.66 17.08
N SER A 260 -23.03 7.41 16.98
CA SER A 260 -22.70 8.20 15.80
C SER A 260 -22.50 7.35 14.54
N ASP A 261 -21.97 6.14 14.68
CA ASP A 261 -21.72 5.24 13.55
C ASP A 261 -23.01 4.67 12.99
N PHE A 262 -23.95 4.30 13.86
CA PHE A 262 -25.26 3.81 13.43
C PHE A 262 -26.10 4.90 12.75
N GLU A 263 -26.11 6.11 13.30
CA GLU A 263 -26.79 7.25 12.67
C GLU A 263 -26.19 7.60 11.30
N HIS A 264 -24.88 7.50 11.16
CA HIS A 264 -24.21 7.68 9.86
C HIS A 264 -24.62 6.57 8.87
N ALA A 265 -24.61 5.30 9.28
CA ALA A 265 -25.05 4.19 8.43
C ALA A 265 -26.48 4.38 7.91
N LYS A 266 -27.38 4.84 8.80
CA LYS A 266 -28.77 5.15 8.48
C LYS A 266 -28.89 6.31 7.50
N LEU A 267 -28.15 7.39 7.74
CA LEU A 267 -28.14 8.53 6.83
C LEU A 267 -27.68 8.14 5.42
N VAL A 268 -26.63 7.32 5.30
CA VAL A 268 -26.14 6.79 4.01
C VAL A 268 -27.20 5.91 3.35
N TRP A 269 -27.79 4.96 4.08
CA TRP A 269 -28.85 4.10 3.57
C TRP A 269 -30.02 4.90 3.00
N ASP A 270 -30.53 5.86 3.77
CA ASP A 270 -31.68 6.69 3.38
C ASP A 270 -31.35 7.64 2.22
N HIS A 271 -30.17 8.27 2.24
CA HIS A 271 -29.73 9.24 1.22
C HIS A 271 -29.54 8.59 -0.15
N PHE A 272 -28.87 7.42 -0.19
CA PHE A 272 -28.65 6.68 -1.42
C PHE A 272 -29.80 5.75 -1.79
N LYS A 273 -30.88 5.74 -0.99
CA LYS A 273 -32.11 4.96 -1.21
C LYS A 273 -31.82 3.46 -1.40
N CYS A 274 -30.95 2.91 -0.56
CA CYS A 274 -30.71 1.47 -0.55
C CYS A 274 -32.01 0.74 -0.20
N GLU A 275 -32.41 -0.22 -1.02
CA GLU A 275 -33.59 -1.05 -0.79
C GLU A 275 -33.21 -2.36 -0.09
N THR A 276 -31.99 -2.85 -0.29
CA THR A 276 -31.50 -4.13 0.28
C THR A 276 -30.13 -4.00 0.94
N LEU A 277 -29.81 -4.90 1.88
CA LEU A 277 -28.48 -4.97 2.50
C LEU A 277 -27.37 -5.24 1.47
N GLY A 278 -27.71 -5.93 0.39
CA GLY A 278 -26.85 -6.12 -0.78
C GLY A 278 -26.48 -4.78 -1.41
N GLU A 279 -27.45 -3.97 -1.79
CA GLU A 279 -27.19 -2.65 -2.41
C GLU A 279 -26.36 -1.74 -1.48
N TYR A 280 -26.65 -1.77 -0.18
CA TYR A 280 -25.84 -1.07 0.81
C TYR A 280 -24.41 -1.60 0.87
N SER A 281 -24.23 -2.93 0.76
CA SER A 281 -22.90 -3.55 0.68
C SER A 281 -22.12 -3.15 -0.56
N ASP A 282 -22.79 -3.04 -1.71
CA ASP A 282 -22.15 -2.64 -2.97
C ASP A 282 -21.69 -1.18 -2.90
N LEU A 283 -22.55 -0.30 -2.34
CA LEU A 283 -22.21 1.09 -2.08
C LEU A 283 -21.04 1.23 -1.09
N TYR A 284 -21.08 0.47 0.01
CA TYR A 284 -20.02 0.43 1.01
C TYR A 284 -18.68 0.05 0.37
N LEU A 285 -18.66 -1.04 -0.42
CA LEU A 285 -17.47 -1.50 -1.12
C LEU A 285 -16.98 -0.50 -2.18
N LYS A 286 -17.89 0.15 -2.91
CA LYS A 286 -17.55 1.24 -3.84
C LYS A 286 -16.83 2.38 -3.11
N ILE A 287 -17.34 2.81 -1.96
CA ILE A 287 -16.72 3.87 -1.15
C ILE A 287 -15.34 3.41 -0.67
N ASP A 288 -15.19 2.19 -0.16
CA ASP A 288 -13.91 1.66 0.31
C ASP A 288 -12.84 1.64 -0.80
N VAL A 289 -13.19 1.19 -2.00
CA VAL A 289 -12.27 1.20 -3.16
C VAL A 289 -11.85 2.62 -3.53
N LEU A 290 -12.77 3.57 -3.52
CA LEU A 290 -12.48 4.97 -3.87
C LEU A 290 -11.62 5.66 -2.80
N LEU A 291 -11.92 5.42 -1.53
CA LEU A 291 -11.10 5.90 -0.41
C LEU A 291 -9.69 5.30 -0.48
N LEU A 292 -9.57 4.01 -0.79
CA LEU A 292 -8.27 3.36 -0.96
C LEU A 292 -7.47 4.00 -2.10
N ALA A 293 -8.12 4.25 -3.24
CA ALA A 293 -7.52 4.93 -4.37
C ALA A 293 -7.04 6.34 -3.99
N ASP A 294 -7.88 7.14 -3.34
CA ASP A 294 -7.51 8.48 -2.88
C ASP A 294 -6.33 8.45 -1.91
N VAL A 295 -6.36 7.57 -0.91
CA VAL A 295 -5.28 7.39 0.07
C VAL A 295 -3.97 7.04 -0.62
N PHE A 296 -3.98 6.06 -1.51
CA PHE A 296 -2.75 5.62 -2.16
C PHE A 296 -2.26 6.61 -3.22
N GLU A 297 -3.14 7.27 -3.97
CA GLU A 297 -2.75 8.30 -4.94
C GLU A 297 -2.15 9.53 -4.25
N ASN A 298 -2.65 9.93 -3.08
CA ASN A 298 -2.02 10.99 -2.28
C ASN A 298 -0.64 10.57 -1.75
N PHE A 299 -0.52 9.33 -1.26
CA PHE A 299 0.78 8.77 -0.84
C PHE A 299 1.76 8.73 -2.03
N HIS A 300 1.28 8.30 -3.20
CA HIS A 300 2.03 8.26 -4.43
C HIS A 300 2.56 9.65 -4.81
N ASP A 301 1.73 10.69 -4.76
CA ASP A 301 2.16 12.07 -5.02
C ASP A 301 3.20 12.57 -4.02
N VAL A 302 3.10 12.15 -2.74
CA VAL A 302 4.12 12.44 -1.73
C VAL A 302 5.44 11.76 -2.10
N CYS A 303 5.43 10.48 -2.47
CA CYS A 303 6.63 9.74 -2.87
C CYS A 303 7.30 10.34 -4.11
N MET A 304 6.50 10.71 -5.12
CA MET A 304 7.01 11.37 -6.32
C MET A 304 7.63 12.73 -6.00
N ARG A 305 6.97 13.57 -5.19
CA ARG A 305 7.51 14.88 -4.81
C ARG A 305 8.75 14.78 -3.92
N ALA A 306 8.77 13.86 -2.96
CA ALA A 306 9.83 13.76 -1.97
C ALA A 306 11.06 12.99 -2.48
N TYR A 307 10.84 11.91 -3.22
CA TYR A 307 11.89 10.95 -3.59
C TYR A 307 12.05 10.80 -5.11
N ASN A 308 11.10 11.28 -5.89
CA ASN A 308 11.00 11.03 -7.34
C ASN A 308 11.06 9.52 -7.63
N LEU A 309 10.38 8.75 -6.79
CA LEU A 309 10.23 7.30 -6.88
C LEU A 309 8.74 7.00 -6.82
N ASP A 310 8.26 6.25 -7.79
CA ASP A 310 6.87 5.80 -7.82
C ASP A 310 6.72 4.60 -6.88
N ALA A 311 5.81 4.74 -5.91
CA ALA A 311 5.52 3.75 -4.89
C ALA A 311 4.99 2.42 -5.46
N ALA A 312 4.31 2.43 -6.60
CA ALA A 312 3.73 1.25 -7.25
C ALA A 312 4.80 0.32 -7.85
N HIS A 313 6.04 0.77 -8.05
CA HIS A 313 7.16 -0.12 -8.43
C HIS A 313 7.62 -1.02 -7.28
N TYR A 314 7.27 -0.68 -6.05
CA TYR A 314 7.74 -1.34 -4.84
C TYR A 314 6.72 -2.34 -4.30
N PHE A 315 7.17 -3.21 -3.42
CA PHE A 315 6.28 -4.14 -2.70
C PHE A 315 5.93 -3.65 -1.30
N THR A 316 6.76 -2.79 -0.70
CA THR A 316 6.62 -2.33 0.69
C THR A 316 7.21 -0.93 0.89
N ALA A 317 6.74 -0.21 1.92
CA ALA A 317 7.32 1.08 2.32
C ALA A 317 8.81 0.98 2.74
N PRO A 318 9.28 -0.06 3.46
CA PRO A 318 10.71 -0.23 3.75
C PRO A 318 11.56 -0.36 2.49
N SER A 319 11.12 -1.12 1.48
CA SER A 319 11.87 -1.23 0.21
C SER A 319 11.95 0.11 -0.53
N LEU A 320 10.84 0.85 -0.58
CA LEU A 320 10.81 2.21 -1.13
C LEU A 320 11.74 3.15 -0.36
N SER A 321 11.71 3.09 0.97
CA SER A 321 12.53 3.96 1.83
C SER A 321 14.02 3.67 1.70
N PHE A 322 14.37 2.39 1.55
CA PHE A 322 15.75 1.96 1.30
C PHE A 322 16.28 2.50 -0.03
N ASP A 323 15.51 2.35 -1.11
CA ASP A 323 15.90 2.90 -2.41
C ASP A 323 15.94 4.43 -2.42
N ALA A 324 14.99 5.09 -1.74
CA ALA A 324 15.01 6.53 -1.55
C ALA A 324 16.31 6.98 -0.84
N MET A 325 16.72 6.26 0.21
CA MET A 325 17.96 6.51 0.95
C MET A 325 19.21 6.31 0.06
N LEU A 326 19.27 5.23 -0.72
CA LEU A 326 20.39 5.02 -1.66
C LEU A 326 20.44 6.09 -2.75
N LYS A 327 19.29 6.49 -3.28
CA LYS A 327 19.18 7.54 -4.30
C LYS A 327 19.61 8.90 -3.75
N PHE A 328 19.18 9.23 -2.55
CA PHE A 328 19.47 10.52 -1.91
C PHE A 328 20.96 10.63 -1.52
N THR A 329 21.53 9.56 -0.96
CA THR A 329 22.92 9.56 -0.48
C THR A 329 23.94 9.29 -1.59
N GLY A 330 23.54 8.63 -2.68
CA GLY A 330 24.43 8.18 -3.75
C GLY A 330 25.39 7.08 -3.32
N GLN A 331 25.19 6.50 -2.13
CA GLN A 331 26.10 5.50 -1.57
C GLN A 331 25.98 4.16 -2.29
N LYS A 332 27.11 3.45 -2.32
CA LYS A 332 27.20 2.08 -2.82
C LYS A 332 27.52 1.17 -1.64
N LEU A 333 26.60 0.27 -1.33
CA LEU A 333 26.80 -0.71 -0.27
C LEU A 333 27.53 -1.92 -0.85
N GLU A 334 28.54 -2.40 -0.13
CA GLU A 334 29.17 -3.68 -0.43
C GLU A 334 28.21 -4.83 -0.13
N MET A 335 28.14 -5.80 -1.04
CA MET A 335 27.40 -7.03 -0.82
C MET A 335 28.27 -8.01 -0.04
N LEU A 336 27.78 -8.48 1.11
CA LEU A 336 28.44 -9.56 1.85
C LEU A 336 28.33 -10.87 1.06
N SER A 337 29.45 -11.35 0.53
CA SER A 337 29.53 -12.63 -0.19
C SER A 337 29.99 -13.80 0.69
N ASP A 338 30.57 -13.50 1.84
CA ASP A 338 30.99 -14.51 2.83
C ASP A 338 29.81 -14.87 3.74
N TYR A 339 29.44 -16.15 3.73
CA TYR A 339 28.35 -16.70 4.53
C TYR A 339 28.59 -16.58 6.05
N ASP A 340 29.82 -16.81 6.50
CA ASP A 340 30.14 -16.76 7.92
C ASP A 340 30.11 -15.31 8.44
N MET A 341 30.48 -14.36 7.57
CA MET A 341 30.39 -12.94 7.89
C MET A 341 28.92 -12.51 8.00
N LEU A 342 28.07 -12.96 7.08
CA LEU A 342 26.62 -12.71 7.17
C LEU A 342 26.04 -13.23 8.49
N LEU A 343 26.36 -14.47 8.86
CA LEU A 343 25.92 -15.04 10.14
C LEU A 343 26.45 -14.26 11.35
N MET A 344 27.70 -13.77 11.31
CA MET A 344 28.24 -12.92 12.36
C MET A 344 27.42 -11.63 12.52
N PHE A 345 27.10 -10.95 11.42
CA PHE A 345 26.26 -9.75 11.44
C PHE A 345 24.86 -10.05 11.99
N GLU A 346 24.19 -11.09 11.48
CA GLU A 346 22.85 -11.48 11.95
C GLU A 346 22.84 -11.82 13.45
N ASN A 347 23.83 -12.56 13.93
CA ASN A 347 24.00 -12.89 15.34
C ASN A 347 24.33 -11.66 16.21
N GLY A 348 24.83 -10.58 15.62
CA GLY A 348 25.11 -9.31 16.28
C GLY A 348 23.89 -8.40 16.42
N ILE A 349 22.82 -8.61 15.63
CA ILE A 349 21.63 -7.75 15.65
C ILE A 349 20.93 -7.87 17.02
N ARG A 350 20.64 -6.73 17.63
CA ARG A 350 19.86 -6.61 18.87
C ARG A 350 18.68 -5.68 18.64
N GLY A 351 17.57 -5.98 19.32
CA GLY A 351 16.40 -5.11 19.35
C GLY A 351 16.59 -3.92 20.29
N ALA A 352 15.50 -3.20 20.55
CA ALA A 352 15.49 -2.10 21.49
C ALA A 352 15.87 -2.56 22.92
N LEU A 353 16.60 -1.71 23.64
CA LEU A 353 16.88 -1.92 25.06
C LEU A 353 15.59 -1.72 25.86
N VAL A 354 15.13 -2.76 26.55
CA VAL A 354 13.99 -2.70 27.46
C VAL A 354 14.47 -3.00 28.87
N GLN A 355 14.34 -2.02 29.76
CA GLN A 355 14.75 -2.15 31.16
C GLN A 355 13.66 -1.64 32.12
N ALA A 356 13.23 -2.51 33.04
CA ALA A 356 12.26 -2.18 34.08
C ALA A 356 12.92 -2.20 35.47
N SER A 357 13.65 -1.14 35.81
CA SER A 357 14.39 -1.03 37.08
C SER A 357 13.49 -0.91 38.32
N LYS A 358 12.24 -0.45 38.14
CA LYS A 358 11.22 -0.37 39.20
C LYS A 358 9.86 -0.80 38.66
N ARG A 359 9.29 -1.86 39.22
CA ARG A 359 8.02 -2.47 38.73
C ARG A 359 6.79 -1.58 38.93
N TYR A 360 6.78 -0.74 39.97
CA TYR A 360 5.67 0.14 40.29
C TYR A 360 6.15 1.46 40.90
N ALA A 361 5.66 2.57 40.36
CA ALA A 361 5.81 3.89 40.93
C ALA A 361 4.46 4.60 40.92
N LYS A 362 4.09 5.20 42.04
CA LYS A 362 2.90 6.04 42.17
C LYS A 362 3.34 7.44 42.54
N VAL A 363 2.96 8.40 41.72
CA VAL A 363 3.18 9.82 41.98
C VAL A 363 2.26 10.32 43.09
N ASN A 364 2.76 11.26 43.89
CA ASN A 364 1.98 11.99 44.88
C ASN A 364 2.13 13.49 44.62
N ASN A 365 1.25 14.06 43.81
CA ASN A 365 1.20 15.51 43.60
C ASN A 365 -0.23 16.00 43.36
N MET A 366 -0.41 17.32 43.46
CA MET A 366 -1.73 17.98 43.37
C MET A 366 -2.51 17.68 42.08
N LYS A 367 -1.84 17.23 41.01
CA LYS A 367 -2.46 16.97 39.71
C LYS A 367 -2.94 15.52 39.55
N THR A 368 -2.70 14.66 40.54
CA THR A 368 -2.93 13.22 40.44
C THR A 368 -4.09 12.77 41.33
N PRO A 369 -5.00 11.90 40.85
CA PRO A 369 -6.06 11.34 41.68
C PRO A 369 -5.49 10.60 42.90
N GLY A 370 -6.03 10.87 44.09
CA GLY A 370 -5.56 10.27 45.35
C GLY A 370 -4.29 10.91 45.93
N TYR A 371 -4.10 12.21 45.71
CA TYR A 371 -3.09 13.03 46.38
C TYR A 371 -3.29 13.06 47.90
N TYR A 372 -2.20 12.91 48.66
CA TYR A 372 -2.20 13.06 50.12
C TYR A 372 -1.20 14.15 50.53
N GLU A 373 -1.70 15.24 51.10
CA GLU A 373 -0.89 16.39 51.52
C GLU A 373 0.18 16.04 52.57
N THR A 374 -0.12 15.03 53.40
CA THR A 374 0.78 14.55 54.45
C THR A 374 1.92 13.66 53.94
N LYS A 375 1.90 13.24 52.67
CA LYS A 375 2.95 12.43 52.05
C LYS A 375 3.91 13.29 51.23
N GLU A 376 5.15 12.83 51.11
CA GLU A 376 6.17 13.49 50.28
C GLU A 376 5.69 13.66 48.84
N LYS A 377 5.99 14.82 48.25
CA LYS A 377 5.60 15.13 46.88
C LYS A 377 6.52 14.40 45.90
N SER A 378 5.95 13.79 44.87
CA SER A 378 6.70 13.07 43.84
C SER A 378 6.11 13.23 42.45
N TRP A 379 6.98 13.11 41.45
CA TRP A 379 6.68 13.25 40.03
C TRP A 379 7.32 12.12 39.22
N ILE A 380 6.70 11.80 38.09
CA ILE A 380 7.28 10.95 37.05
C ILE A 380 7.46 11.84 35.82
N VAL A 381 8.64 11.77 35.21
CA VAL A 381 8.94 12.47 33.96
C VAL A 381 8.92 11.44 32.84
N TYR A 382 8.17 11.73 31.79
CA TYR A 382 8.21 10.98 30.54
C TYR A 382 9.17 11.69 29.59
N GLN A 383 10.19 10.98 29.12
CA GLN A 383 11.15 11.46 28.13
C GLN A 383 11.09 10.52 26.94
N ASP A 384 11.00 11.08 25.75
CA ASP A 384 11.02 10.35 24.49
C ASP A 384 11.99 11.05 23.53
N CYS A 385 12.83 10.26 22.87
CA CYS A 385 13.81 10.74 21.90
C CYS A 385 13.15 10.83 20.53
N ASN A 386 12.89 12.06 20.06
CA ASN A 386 12.36 12.30 18.72
C ASN A 386 13.28 11.69 17.65
N ASN A 387 12.76 10.73 16.88
CA ASN A 387 13.47 10.07 15.78
C ASN A 387 14.83 9.46 16.19
N LEU A 388 14.85 8.67 17.28
CA LEU A 388 16.06 8.03 17.81
C LEU A 388 16.89 7.30 16.74
N TYR A 389 16.25 6.42 15.95
CA TYR A 389 16.95 5.67 14.91
C TYR A 389 17.41 6.56 13.75
N GLY A 390 16.63 7.55 13.34
CA GLY A 390 17.04 8.49 12.29
C GLY A 390 18.25 9.33 12.71
N TRP A 391 18.34 9.73 13.98
CA TRP A 391 19.53 10.39 14.51
C TRP A 391 20.76 9.46 14.54
N ALA A 392 20.57 8.19 14.93
CA ALA A 392 21.65 7.21 14.89
C ALA A 392 22.14 6.97 13.45
N MET A 393 21.22 6.87 12.49
CA MET A 393 21.51 6.73 11.07
C MET A 393 22.16 7.96 10.43
N SER A 394 22.12 9.13 11.08
CA SER A 394 22.85 10.32 10.61
C SER A 394 24.32 10.32 11.06
N GLN A 395 24.75 9.34 11.87
CA GLN A 395 26.15 9.17 12.26
C GLN A 395 26.91 8.31 11.23
N TYR A 396 28.22 8.13 11.42
CA TYR A 396 29.01 7.25 10.57
C TYR A 396 28.57 5.79 10.74
N MET A 397 28.25 5.14 9.62
CA MET A 397 27.79 3.75 9.55
C MET A 397 28.72 2.95 8.62
N PRO A 398 28.96 1.65 8.90
CA PRO A 398 29.73 0.79 8.01
C PRO A 398 28.95 0.54 6.70
N TYR A 399 29.65 0.59 5.56
CA TYR A 399 29.03 0.44 4.25
C TYR A 399 29.85 -0.37 3.23
N ALA A 400 31.16 -0.53 3.44
CA ALA A 400 32.08 -1.29 2.59
C ALA A 400 33.44 -1.54 3.29
N GLY A 401 34.30 -2.31 2.65
CA GLY A 401 35.64 -2.70 3.12
C GLY A 401 35.63 -3.86 4.11
N PHE A 402 34.60 -4.70 4.10
CA PHE A 402 34.47 -5.76 5.11
C PHE A 402 35.51 -6.87 4.90
N ASN A 403 36.33 -7.11 5.93
CA ASN A 403 37.36 -8.14 5.92
C ASN A 403 37.46 -8.79 7.29
N TRP A 404 37.75 -10.08 7.33
CA TRP A 404 38.14 -10.75 8.57
C TRP A 404 39.47 -10.17 9.06
N LEU A 405 39.55 -9.91 10.36
CA LEU A 405 40.81 -9.53 10.99
C LEU A 405 41.64 -10.79 11.22
N GLU A 406 42.75 -10.93 10.50
CA GLU A 406 43.78 -11.92 10.87
C GLU A 406 44.54 -11.39 12.09
N LEU A 407 44.33 -12.03 13.23
CA LEU A 407 44.98 -11.67 14.48
C LEU A 407 46.45 -12.08 14.45
N THR A 408 47.35 -11.14 14.15
CA THR A 408 48.79 -11.31 14.43
C THR A 408 49.03 -11.06 15.92
N LEU A 409 48.98 -12.13 16.71
CA LEU A 409 49.08 -12.14 18.16
C LEU A 409 50.34 -11.44 18.72
N ASN A 410 50.11 -10.32 19.41
CA ASN A 410 50.79 -9.95 20.65
C ASN A 410 49.72 -9.31 21.57
N GLY A 411 49.23 -10.03 22.58
CA GLY A 411 48.37 -9.47 23.65
C GLY A 411 46.96 -10.06 23.84
N MET A 412 46.57 -11.17 23.19
CA MET A 412 45.23 -11.75 23.39
C MET A 412 45.04 -12.52 24.71
N ASP A 413 46.09 -12.80 25.49
CA ASP A 413 45.92 -13.43 26.80
C ASP A 413 45.19 -12.50 27.82
N ASP A 414 45.01 -11.22 27.46
CA ASP A 414 44.39 -10.21 28.34
C ASP A 414 42.95 -9.81 27.93
N MET A 415 42.36 -10.40 26.87
CA MET A 415 40.99 -10.06 26.42
C MET A 415 39.98 -11.15 26.77
N ASP A 416 38.90 -10.77 27.45
CA ASP A 416 37.75 -11.62 27.77
C ASP A 416 36.45 -11.15 27.08
N ASP A 417 35.36 -11.90 27.27
CA ASP A 417 34.03 -11.69 26.68
C ASP A 417 33.40 -10.30 26.97
N THR A 418 34.03 -9.47 27.81
CA THR A 418 33.58 -8.10 28.13
C THR A 418 34.49 -7.01 27.58
N SER A 419 35.55 -7.38 26.87
CA SER A 419 36.52 -6.46 26.32
C SER A 419 35.94 -5.74 25.09
N LEU A 420 35.67 -4.44 25.22
CA LEU A 420 35.21 -3.58 24.14
C LEU A 420 36.35 -3.37 23.12
N VAL A 421 36.05 -3.62 21.85
CA VAL A 421 36.91 -3.28 20.70
C VAL A 421 36.80 -1.80 20.37
#